data_AF-A0A355BCZ5-F1
#
_entry.id   AF-A0A355BCZ5-F1
#
_cell.length_a   1.000
_cell.length_b   1.000
_cell.length_c   1.000
_cell.angle_alpha   90.00
_cell.angle_beta   90.00
_cell.angle_gamma   90.00
#
_symmetry.space_group_name_H-M   'P 1'
#
loop_
_entity.id
_entity.type
_entity.pdbx_description
1 polymer ?
#
loop_
_entity_poly.entity_id
_entity_poly.type
_entity_poly.pdbx_seq_one_letter_code
_entity_poly.pdbx_strand_id
1 'polypeptide(L)'
;IFWTYLWFSQFMLIWYADIPEEVTYYVTRIEHYNLPFFGMLILNFVFPLLILMNADFKRLTWIIVGAGSVILFGHYLDFFNMIMPATVGDQWYIGASEIGSVLFFAGLFILVVFSTLTKAPLVAEKYPLMEESKHFHY
;
A
#
# COMPACT_ATOMS: atom_id res chain seq x y z
N ILE A 1 -8.90 4.52 2.81
CA ILE A 1 -9.97 4.84 3.79
C ILE A 1 -10.17 3.71 4.79
N PHE A 2 -10.63 2.52 4.39
CA PHE A 2 -10.85 1.41 5.32
C PHE A 2 -9.58 1.01 6.09
N TRP A 3 -8.44 0.89 5.40
CA TRP A 3 -7.14 0.65 6.03
C TRP A 3 -6.80 1.72 7.10
N THR A 4 -7.02 3.00 6.78
CA THR A 4 -6.76 4.12 7.69
C THR A 4 -7.63 4.05 8.95
N TYR A 5 -8.88 3.64 8.80
CA TYR A 5 -9.79 3.42 9.93
C TYR A 5 -9.25 2.32 10.86
N LEU A 6 -8.85 1.17 10.31
CA LEU A 6 -8.29 0.08 11.12
C LEU A 6 -7.00 0.52 11.82
N TRP A 7 -6.08 1.13 11.07
CA TRP A 7 -4.83 1.65 11.60
C TRP A 7 -5.07 2.63 12.77
N PHE A 8 -5.97 3.60 12.58
CA PHE A 8 -6.26 4.60 13.60
C PHE A 8 -6.96 3.98 14.82
N SER A 9 -7.89 3.06 14.61
CA SER A 9 -8.57 2.37 15.71
C SER A 9 -7.59 1.58 16.59
N GLN A 10 -6.63 0.87 15.99
CA GLN A 10 -5.61 0.13 16.72
C GLN A 10 -4.69 1.09 17.50
N PHE A 11 -4.17 2.10 16.81
CA PHE A 11 -3.29 3.10 17.43
C PHE A 11 -3.98 3.82 18.59
N MET A 12 -5.20 4.32 18.38
CA MET A 12 -5.93 5.10 19.37
C MET A 12 -6.22 4.27 20.62
N LEU A 13 -6.66 3.01 20.47
CA LEU A 13 -6.99 2.16 21.63
C LEU A 13 -5.77 1.90 22.52
N ILE A 14 -4.60 1.65 21.92
CA ILE A 14 -3.37 1.40 22.68
C ILE A 14 -2.84 2.70 23.29
N TRP A 15 -2.87 3.79 22.53
CA TRP A 15 -2.46 5.12 23.02
C TRP A 15 -3.36 5.63 24.16
N TYR A 16 -4.67 5.36 24.11
CA TYR A 16 -5.61 5.82 25.12
C TYR A 16 -5.52 5.04 26.43
N ALA A 17 -5.31 3.71 26.37
CA ALA A 17 -5.21 2.86 27.57
C ALA A 17 -3.82 2.92 28.22
N ASP A 18 -2.77 3.19 27.43
CA ASP A 18 -1.38 3.39 27.84
C ASP A 18 -0.84 2.32 28.82
N ILE A 19 -1.14 1.04 28.55
CA ILE A 19 -0.65 -0.08 29.35
C ILE A 19 0.84 -0.32 29.02
N PRO A 20 1.77 -0.22 29.98
CA PRO A 20 3.21 -0.16 29.68
C PRO A 20 3.78 -1.33 28.87
N GLU A 21 3.23 -2.54 29.01
CA GLU A 21 3.68 -3.73 28.28
C GLU A 21 3.42 -3.62 26.77
N GLU A 22 2.26 -3.08 26.37
CA GLU A 22 1.77 -3.06 24.99
C GLU A 22 2.18 -1.79 24.23
N VAL A 23 2.51 -0.71 24.94
CA VAL A 23 2.80 0.61 24.36
C VAL A 23 4.21 0.70 23.77
N THR A 24 5.14 -0.14 24.23
CA THR A 24 6.53 -0.20 23.73
C THR A 24 6.61 -0.33 22.20
N TYR A 25 5.64 -1.01 21.60
CA TYR A 25 5.50 -1.13 20.15
C TYR A 25 5.42 0.22 19.45
N TYR A 26 4.60 1.15 19.94
CA TYR A 26 4.40 2.46 19.30
C TYR A 26 5.45 3.48 19.73
N VAL A 27 5.95 3.43 20.96
CA VAL A 27 7.01 4.35 21.43
C VAL A 27 8.25 4.23 20.56
N THR A 28 8.77 3.01 20.38
CA THR A 28 9.96 2.75 19.56
C THR A 28 9.80 3.22 18.11
N ARG A 29 8.60 3.09 17.54
CA ARG A 29 8.28 3.53 16.17
C ARG A 29 8.14 5.04 16.05
N ILE A 30 7.55 5.70 17.04
CA ILE A 30 7.42 7.16 17.05
C ILE A 30 8.78 7.84 17.25
N GLU A 31 9.66 7.24 18.07
CA GLU A 31 10.99 7.78 18.36
C GLU A 31 11.97 7.55 17.21
N HIS A 32 12.05 6.34 16.67
CA HIS A 32 13.08 5.98 15.68
C HIS A 32 12.59 5.97 14.22
N TYR A 33 11.28 5.83 13.99
CA TYR A 33 10.67 5.69 12.66
C TYR A 33 9.60 6.76 12.39
N ASN A 34 9.71 7.93 13.04
CA ASN A 34 8.68 8.98 12.99
C ASN A 34 8.21 9.32 11.56
N LEU A 35 9.17 9.61 10.67
CA LEU A 35 8.88 9.98 9.29
C LEU A 35 8.23 8.83 8.50
N PRO A 36 8.78 7.60 8.47
CA PRO A 36 8.08 6.46 7.88
C PRO A 36 6.69 6.20 8.47
N PHE A 37 6.54 6.31 9.80
CA PHE A 37 5.32 5.95 10.52
C PHE A 37 4.16 6.91 10.26
N PHE A 38 4.40 8.23 10.24
CA PHE A 38 3.35 9.19 9.89
C PHE A 38 3.28 9.45 8.38
N GLY A 39 4.40 9.31 7.66
CA GLY A 39 4.46 9.46 6.21
C GLY A 39 3.57 8.46 5.48
N MET A 40 3.45 7.23 5.98
CA MET A 40 2.55 6.24 5.37
C MET A 40 1.08 6.68 5.41
N LEU A 41 0.63 7.45 6.41
CA LEU A 41 -0.74 8.00 6.44
C LEU A 41 -0.95 9.03 5.32
N ILE A 42 0.06 9.85 5.04
CA ILE A 42 -0.02 10.82 3.94
C ILE A 42 -0.18 10.08 2.62
N LEU A 43 0.60 9.02 2.40
CA LEU A 43 0.62 8.26 1.15
C LEU A 43 -0.62 7.36 0.97
N ASN A 44 -1.07 6.68 2.03
CA ASN A 44 -2.18 5.72 1.98
C ASN A 44 -3.56 6.36 2.22
N PHE A 45 -3.62 7.58 2.76
CA PHE A 45 -4.88 8.26 3.07
C PHE A 45 -4.97 9.65 2.46
N VAL A 46 -4.14 10.60 2.89
CA VAL A 46 -4.33 12.02 2.53
C VAL A 46 -4.22 12.22 1.02
N PHE A 47 -3.16 11.69 0.42
CA PHE A 47 -2.92 11.77 -1.02
C PHE A 47 -4.06 11.16 -1.85
N PRO A 48 -4.41 9.88 -1.69
CA PRO A 48 -5.48 9.27 -2.50
C PRO A 48 -6.85 9.88 -2.19
N LEU A 49 -7.10 10.35 -0.97
CA LEU A 49 -8.34 11.05 -0.64
C LEU A 49 -8.48 12.32 -1.48
N LEU A 50 -7.45 13.17 -1.54
CA LEU A 50 -7.53 14.43 -2.28
C LEU A 50 -7.56 14.22 -3.79
N ILE A 51 -6.75 13.29 -4.30
CA ILE A 51 -6.63 13.04 -5.75
C ILE A 51 -7.84 12.28 -6.30
N LEU A 52 -8.32 11.26 -5.58
CA LEU A 52 -9.41 10.40 -6.03
C LEU A 52 -10.77 10.82 -5.45
N MET A 53 -10.93 12.05 -4.96
CA MET A 53 -12.25 12.59 -4.61
C MET A 53 -13.00 13.07 -5.85
N ASN A 54 -12.30 13.72 -6.78
CA ASN A 54 -12.91 14.26 -8.00
C ASN A 54 -13.25 13.14 -9.00
N ALA A 55 -14.50 13.10 -9.45
CA ALA A 55 -14.98 12.11 -10.43
C ALA A 55 -14.27 12.22 -11.79
N ASP A 56 -13.92 13.43 -12.24
CA ASP A 56 -13.22 13.65 -13.50
C ASP A 56 -11.80 13.10 -13.46
N PHE A 57 -11.13 13.26 -12.32
CA PHE A 57 -9.77 12.75 -12.11
C PHE A 57 -9.71 11.23 -12.15
N LYS A 58 -10.79 10.55 -11.73
CA LYS A 58 -10.88 9.08 -11.79
C LYS A 58 -10.93 8.53 -13.21
N ARG A 59 -11.28 9.36 -14.20
CA ARG A 59 -11.33 8.96 -15.61
C ARG A 59 -10.01 9.19 -16.34
N LEU A 60 -9.06 9.91 -15.71
CA LEU A 60 -7.75 10.20 -16.29
C LEU A 60 -6.75 9.08 -15.93
N THR A 61 -6.32 8.31 -16.94
CA THR A 61 -5.44 7.14 -16.76
C THR A 61 -4.15 7.48 -16.02
N TRP A 62 -3.51 8.61 -16.32
CA TRP A 62 -2.25 9.00 -15.67
C TRP A 62 -2.43 9.31 -14.17
N ILE A 63 -3.60 9.84 -13.77
CA ILE A 63 -3.92 10.08 -12.36
C ILE A 63 -4.13 8.76 -11.64
N ILE A 64 -4.87 7.83 -12.24
CA ILE A 64 -5.11 6.51 -11.66
C ILE A 64 -3.80 5.73 -11.50
N VAL A 65 -2.95 5.72 -12.53
CA VAL A 65 -1.64 5.06 -12.48
C VAL A 65 -0.77 5.70 -11.40
N GLY A 66 -0.67 7.03 -11.37
CA GLY A 66 0.11 7.74 -10.35
C GLY A 66 -0.38 7.49 -8.93
N ALA A 67 -1.69 7.56 -8.71
CA ALA A 67 -2.29 7.27 -7.40
C ALA A 67 -2.10 5.80 -6.98
N GLY A 68 -2.25 4.86 -7.91
CA GLY A 68 -1.97 3.44 -7.67
C GLY A 68 -0.52 3.21 -7.25
N SER A 69 0.45 3.82 -7.96
CA SER A 69 1.86 3.73 -7.60
C SER A 69 2.17 4.29 -6.22
N VAL A 70 1.58 5.43 -5.85
CA VAL A 70 1.75 6.04 -4.51
C VAL A 70 1.18 5.13 -3.42
N ILE A 71 -0.01 4.56 -3.62
CA ILE A 71 -0.63 3.64 -2.65
C ILE A 71 0.21 2.37 -2.49
N LEU A 72 0.75 1.81 -3.59
CA LEU A 72 1.64 0.64 -3.51
C LEU A 72 2.90 0.95 -2.69
N PHE A 73 3.52 2.11 -2.90
CA PHE A 73 4.68 2.53 -2.12
C PHE A 73 4.33 2.78 -0.66
N GLY A 74 3.18 3.40 -0.38
CA GLY A 74 2.70 3.60 0.98
C GLY A 74 2.46 2.27 1.71
N HIS A 75 1.87 1.26 1.05
CA HIS A 75 1.71 -0.06 1.65
C HIS A 75 3.02 -0.82 1.84
N TYR A 76 4.03 -0.59 0.98
CA TYR A 76 5.38 -1.11 1.25
C TYR A 76 5.94 -0.52 2.57
N LEU A 77 5.76 0.79 2.81
CA LEU A 77 6.14 1.41 4.08
C LEU A 77 5.40 0.84 5.29
N ASP A 78 4.14 0.41 5.13
CA ASP A 78 3.41 -0.27 6.21
C ASP A 78 4.14 -1.54 6.66
N PHE A 79 4.55 -2.39 5.70
CA PHE A 79 5.31 -3.61 5.99
C PHE A 79 6.68 -3.29 6.57
N PHE A 80 7.35 -2.26 6.03
CA PHE A 80 8.64 -1.78 6.53
C PHE A 80 8.54 -1.38 8.01
N ASN A 81 7.56 -0.55 8.37
CA ASN A 81 7.33 -0.10 9.75
C ASN A 81 6.88 -1.21 10.70
N MET A 82 6.23 -2.25 10.18
CA MET A 82 5.82 -3.40 10.99
C MET A 82 7.04 -4.25 11.39
N ILE A 83 7.96 -4.50 10.44
CA ILE A 83 9.04 -5.49 10.59
C ILE A 83 10.36 -4.87 11.05
N MET A 84 10.81 -3.77 10.44
CA MET A 84 12.16 -3.23 10.63
C MET A 84 12.51 -2.84 12.08
N PRO A 85 11.63 -2.16 12.84
CA PRO A 85 11.93 -1.81 14.23
C PRO A 85 12.20 -3.04 15.12
N ALA A 86 11.58 -4.17 14.80
CA ALA A 86 11.73 -5.41 15.56
C ALA A 86 12.99 -6.20 15.18
N THR A 87 13.54 -6.01 13.98
CA THR A 87 14.69 -6.79 13.48
C THR A 87 16.02 -6.03 13.61
N VAL A 88 16.02 -4.74 13.32
CA VAL A 88 17.25 -3.92 13.27
C VAL A 88 17.23 -2.74 14.24
N GLY A 89 16.14 -2.52 14.97
CA GLY A 89 16.04 -1.45 15.96
C GLY A 89 16.21 -0.06 15.34
N ASP A 90 17.18 0.71 15.83
CA ASP A 90 17.50 2.06 15.36
C ASP A 90 18.44 2.10 14.14
N GLN A 91 19.05 0.96 13.77
CA GLN A 91 20.03 0.87 12.68
C GLN A 91 19.39 0.71 11.29
N TRP A 92 18.21 1.30 11.08
CA TRP A 92 17.49 1.16 9.83
C TRP A 92 17.97 2.18 8.79
N TYR A 93 18.02 1.74 7.54
CA TYR A 93 18.21 2.62 6.39
C TYR A 93 17.69 1.92 5.14
N ILE A 94 17.28 2.72 4.16
CA ILE A 94 16.86 2.20 2.85
C ILE A 94 18.12 2.08 1.99
N GLY A 95 18.77 0.92 2.07
CA GLY A 95 20.02 0.63 1.39
C GLY A 95 19.88 -0.21 0.13
N ALA A 96 21.02 -0.68 -0.38
CA ALA A 96 21.07 -1.55 -1.57
C ALA A 96 20.35 -2.89 -1.35
N SER A 97 20.32 -3.42 -0.12
CA SER A 97 19.60 -4.66 0.22
C SER A 97 18.08 -4.49 0.08
N GLU A 98 17.54 -3.40 0.62
CA GLU A 98 16.11 -3.09 0.55
C GLU A 98 15.66 -2.88 -0.89
N ILE A 99 16.38 -2.02 -1.63
CA ILE A 99 16.07 -1.72 -3.03
C ILE A 99 16.26 -2.97 -3.90
N GLY A 100 17.34 -3.72 -3.69
CA GLY A 100 17.64 -4.93 -4.45
C GLY A 100 16.59 -6.03 -4.26
N SER A 101 16.11 -6.23 -3.03
CA SER A 101 15.07 -7.22 -2.75
C SER A 101 13.75 -6.85 -3.41
N VAL A 102 13.32 -5.57 -3.30
CA VAL A 102 12.10 -5.07 -3.95
C VAL A 102 12.19 -5.20 -5.46
N LEU A 103 13.30 -4.80 -6.09
CA LEU A 103 13.49 -4.91 -7.54
C LEU A 103 13.50 -6.36 -8.00
N PHE A 104 14.14 -7.26 -7.26
CA PHE A 104 14.18 -8.68 -7.57
C PHE A 104 12.77 -9.29 -7.57
N PHE A 105 12.00 -9.07 -6.51
CA PHE A 105 10.63 -9.61 -6.41
C PHE A 105 9.66 -8.92 -7.37
N ALA A 106 9.80 -7.62 -7.62
CA ALA A 106 9.01 -6.92 -8.62
C ALA A 106 9.28 -7.46 -10.04
N GLY A 107 10.56 -7.67 -10.39
CA GLY A 107 10.94 -8.27 -11.66
C GLY A 107 10.41 -9.69 -11.83
N LEU A 108 10.53 -10.52 -10.78
CA LEU A 108 9.99 -11.87 -10.77
C LEU A 108 8.46 -11.87 -10.91
N PHE A 109 7.76 -10.99 -10.19
CA PHE A 109 6.31 -10.84 -10.27
C PHE A 109 5.87 -10.46 -11.69
N ILE A 110 6.50 -9.44 -12.29
CA ILE A 110 6.22 -9.03 -13.67
C ILE A 110 6.45 -10.20 -14.63
N LEU A 111 7.58 -10.89 -14.54
CA LEU A 111 7.90 -12.02 -15.42
C LEU A 111 6.84 -13.11 -15.32
N VAL A 112 6.46 -13.52 -14.11
CA VAL A 112 5.48 -14.59 -13.88
C VAL A 112 4.09 -14.19 -14.38
N VAL A 113 3.65 -12.96 -14.09
CA VAL A 113 2.33 -12.46 -14.51
C VAL A 113 2.25 -12.39 -16.03
N PHE A 114 3.20 -11.73 -16.70
CA PHE A 114 3.17 -11.62 -18.16
C PHE A 114 3.35 -12.96 -18.86
N SER A 115 4.18 -13.87 -18.33
CA SER A 115 4.32 -15.24 -18.86
C SER A 115 3.06 -16.08 -18.66
N THR A 116 2.21 -15.73 -17.68
CA THR A 116 0.94 -16.43 -17.45
C THR A 116 -0.16 -15.86 -18.33
N LEU A 117 -0.18 -14.54 -18.56
CA LEU A 117 -1.12 -13.89 -19.46
C LEU A 117 -1.02 -14.38 -20.92
N THR A 118 0.13 -14.90 -21.35
CA THR A 118 0.28 -15.49 -22.71
C THR A 118 -0.34 -16.88 -22.84
N LYS A 119 -0.73 -17.53 -21.74
CA LYS A 119 -1.22 -18.92 -21.76
C LYS A 119 -2.73 -19.03 -22.03
N ALA A 120 -3.47 -17.92 -22.01
CA ALA A 120 -4.91 -17.90 -22.21
C ALA A 120 -5.36 -16.57 -22.86
N PRO A 121 -6.50 -16.55 -23.57
CA PRO A 121 -7.06 -15.30 -24.10
C PRO A 121 -7.46 -14.35 -22.96
N LEU A 122 -7.18 -13.05 -23.12
CA LEU A 122 -7.46 -12.01 -22.12
C LEU A 122 -8.96 -11.74 -21.90
N VAL A 123 -9.80 -12.10 -22.88
CA VAL A 123 -11.25 -11.91 -22.84
C VAL A 123 -11.92 -13.28 -22.84
N ALA A 124 -12.78 -13.52 -21.85
CA ALA A 124 -13.52 -14.77 -21.73
C ALA A 124 -14.72 -14.79 -22.70
N GLU A 125 -14.65 -15.57 -23.78
CA GLU A 125 -15.65 -15.54 -24.87
C GLU A 125 -17.06 -16.01 -24.48
N LYS A 126 -17.22 -16.88 -23.46
CA LYS A 126 -18.51 -17.51 -23.10
C LYS A 126 -18.96 -17.18 -21.68
N TYR A 127 -18.74 -15.94 -21.23
CA TYR A 127 -19.16 -15.52 -19.90
C TYR A 127 -20.60 -14.96 -19.91
N PRO A 128 -21.51 -15.42 -19.02
CA PRO A 128 -22.93 -15.00 -19.04
C PRO A 128 -23.17 -13.49 -18.95
N LEU A 129 -22.32 -12.75 -18.23
CA LEU A 129 -22.46 -11.29 -18.03
C LEU A 129 -21.64 -10.46 -19.03
N MET A 130 -21.12 -11.08 -20.09
CA MET A 130 -20.23 -10.42 -21.05
C MET A 130 -20.94 -9.30 -21.82
N GLU A 131 -22.18 -9.53 -22.26
CA GLU A 131 -22.95 -8.52 -23.00
C GLU A 131 -23.27 -7.28 -22.13
N GLU A 132 -23.63 -7.49 -20.86
CA GLU A 132 -23.87 -6.42 -19.89
C GLU A 132 -22.61 -5.58 -19.65
N SER A 133 -21.46 -6.25 -19.53
CA SER A 133 -20.17 -5.61 -19.24
C SER A 133 -19.64 -4.78 -20.42
N LYS A 134 -19.87 -5.22 -21.67
CA LYS A 134 -19.50 -4.46 -22.87
C LYS A 134 -20.26 -3.14 -23.00
N HIS A 135 -21.48 -3.11 -22.49
CA HIS A 135 -22.34 -1.93 -22.46
C HIS A 135 -22.31 -1.23 -21.09
N PHE A 136 -21.30 -1.48 -20.25
CA PHE A 136 -21.22 -0.82 -18.96
C PHE A 136 -20.81 0.65 -19.12
N HIS A 137 -21.58 1.55 -18.51
CA HIS A 137 -21.26 2.97 -18.37
C HIS A 137 -21.65 3.44 -16.97
N TYR A 138 -20.79 4.30 -16.40
CA TYR A 138 -20.95 4.94 -15.10
C TYR A 138 -20.49 6.40 -15.22
#